data_AF-A0A4S2R8N5-F1
#
_entry.id   AF-A0A4S2R8N5-F1
#
_cell.length_a   1.000
_cell.length_b   1.000
_cell.length_c   1.000
_cell.angle_alpha   90.00
_cell.angle_beta   90.00
_cell.angle_gamma   90.00
#
_symmetry.space_group_name_H-M   'P 1'
#
loop_
_entity.id
_entity.type
_entity.pdbx_description
1 polymer ?
#
loop_
_entity_poly.entity_id
_entity_poly.type
_entity_poly.pdbx_seq_one_letter_code
_entity_poly.pdbx_strand_id
1 'polypeptide(L)'
;MDVNKVLVRAFVSVVVSIDLTDDEDIDPDVATDILEPAAALFRDLSEEGRREATSLILECAELEENPERRAAILEFPQAIGLLGDD
;
A
#
# COMPACT_ATOMS: atom_id res chain seq x y z
N MET A 1 -16.94 2.41 -11.65
CA MET A 1 -15.82 2.31 -10.68
C MET A 1 -15.22 3.70 -10.57
N ASP A 2 -15.04 4.21 -9.36
CA ASP A 2 -14.47 5.53 -9.11
C ASP A 2 -12.97 5.55 -9.47
N VAL A 3 -12.46 6.66 -10.03
CA VAL A 3 -11.07 6.74 -10.49
C VAL A 3 -10.07 6.57 -9.34
N ASN A 4 -10.35 7.12 -8.16
CA ASN A 4 -9.48 6.98 -6.98
C ASN A 4 -9.45 5.53 -6.51
N LYS A 5 -10.61 4.84 -6.55
CA LYS A 5 -10.67 3.39 -6.26
C LYS A 5 -9.82 2.57 -7.21
N VAL A 6 -9.83 2.88 -8.51
CA VAL A 6 -9.00 2.19 -9.50
C VAL A 6 -7.52 2.45 -9.22
N LEU A 7 -7.14 3.71 -8.99
CA LEU A 7 -5.75 4.10 -8.76
C LEU A 7 -5.18 3.47 -7.47
N VAL A 8 -5.93 3.50 -6.37
CA VAL A 8 -5.52 2.84 -5.12
C VAL A 8 -5.39 1.33 -5.31
N ARG A 9 -6.38 0.69 -5.93
CA ARG A 9 -6.31 -0.77 -6.15
C ARG A 9 -5.14 -1.16 -7.06
N ALA A 10 -4.87 -0.39 -8.11
CA ALA A 10 -3.73 -0.61 -8.99
C ALA A 10 -2.41 -0.46 -8.23
N PHE A 11 -2.29 0.59 -7.42
CA PHE A 11 -1.11 0.83 -6.60
C PHE A 11 -0.88 -0.29 -5.58
N VAL A 12 -1.89 -0.62 -4.76
CA VAL A 12 -1.84 -1.74 -3.80
C VAL A 12 -1.44 -3.04 -4.49
N SER A 13 -2.01 -3.32 -5.67
CA SER A 13 -1.67 -4.51 -6.44
C SER A 13 -0.18 -4.58 -6.79
N VAL A 14 0.43 -3.46 -7.18
CA VAL A 14 1.86 -3.37 -7.49
C VAL A 14 2.69 -3.54 -6.22
N VAL A 15 2.38 -2.79 -5.16
CA VAL A 15 3.16 -2.82 -3.92
C VAL A 15 3.17 -4.20 -3.29
N VAL A 16 2.01 -4.84 -3.14
CA VAL A 16 1.91 -6.19 -2.57
C VAL A 16 2.65 -7.22 -3.42
N SER A 17 2.70 -7.02 -4.73
CA SER A 17 3.46 -7.93 -5.59
C SER A 17 4.96 -7.77 -5.37
N ILE A 18 5.46 -6.54 -5.17
CA ILE A 18 6.86 -6.29 -4.82
C ILE A 18 7.18 -6.87 -3.43
N ASP A 19 6.33 -6.60 -2.44
CA ASP A 19 6.50 -7.05 -1.05
C ASP A 19 6.55 -8.57 -0.90
N LEU A 20 5.79 -9.30 -1.71
CA LEU A 20 5.76 -10.76 -1.71
C LEU A 20 6.72 -11.40 -2.72
N THR A 21 7.51 -10.60 -3.45
CA THR A 21 8.55 -11.13 -4.33
C THR A 21 9.75 -11.53 -3.48
N ASP A 22 10.33 -12.69 -3.76
CA ASP A 22 11.53 -13.14 -3.05
C ASP A 22 12.71 -12.18 -3.30
N ASP A 23 13.55 -12.00 -2.27
CA ASP A 23 14.74 -11.12 -2.31
C ASP A 23 15.75 -11.49 -3.42
N GLU A 24 15.66 -12.72 -3.96
CA GLU A 24 16.48 -13.16 -5.11
C GLU A 24 16.02 -12.56 -6.45
N ASP A 25 14.75 -12.18 -6.56
CA ASP A 25 14.14 -11.61 -7.75
C ASP A 25 14.10 -10.07 -7.69
N ILE A 26 13.79 -9.50 -6.52
CA ILE A 26 13.86 -8.06 -6.28
C ILE A 26 14.69 -7.81 -5.02
N ASP A 27 15.82 -7.13 -5.20
CA ASP A 27 16.65 -6.69 -4.09
C ASP A 27 15.85 -5.75 -3.15
N PRO A 28 15.85 -5.97 -1.83
CA PRO A 28 15.11 -5.14 -0.87
C PRO A 28 15.43 -3.65 -0.92
N ASP A 29 16.67 -3.27 -1.22
CA ASP A 29 17.06 -1.86 -1.36
C ASP A 29 16.41 -1.27 -2.62
N VAL A 30 16.34 -2.04 -3.71
CA VAL A 30 15.63 -1.63 -4.94
C VAL A 30 14.13 -1.52 -4.71
N ALA A 31 13.52 -2.46 -3.97
CA ALA A 31 12.11 -2.37 -3.60
C ALA A 31 11.82 -1.09 -2.79
N THR A 32 12.69 -0.78 -1.82
CA THR A 32 12.60 0.44 -1.01
C THR A 32 12.73 1.70 -1.86
N ASP A 33 13.71 1.75 -2.76
CA ASP A 33 13.92 2.89 -3.68
C ASP A 33 12.71 3.14 -4.60
N ILE A 34 11.98 2.07 -4.99
CA ILE A 34 10.76 2.16 -5.79
C ILE A 34 9.58 2.68 -4.95
N LEU A 35 9.43 2.17 -3.72
CA LEU A 35 8.25 2.41 -2.89
C LEU A 35 8.32 3.71 -2.08
N GLU A 36 9.49 4.13 -1.64
CA GLU A 36 9.67 5.30 -0.77
C GLU A 36 9.18 6.62 -1.42
N PRO A 37 9.43 6.91 -2.72
CA PRO A 37 8.87 8.07 -3.37
C PRO A 37 7.34 8.07 -3.40
N ALA A 38 6.72 6.89 -3.55
CA ALA A 38 5.27 6.76 -3.52
C ALA A 38 4.73 6.94 -2.09
N ALA A 39 5.37 6.34 -1.09
CA ALA A 39 5.03 6.52 0.33
C ALA A 39 5.08 7.98 0.75
N ALA A 40 6.07 8.75 0.27
CA ALA A 40 6.17 10.19 0.53
C ALA A 40 4.93 10.98 0.10
N LEU A 41 4.31 10.62 -1.05
CA LEU A 41 3.10 11.29 -1.53
C LEU A 41 1.91 11.09 -0.57
N PHE A 42 1.82 9.92 0.07
CA PHE A 42 0.78 9.65 1.07
C PHE A 42 1.00 10.44 2.36
N ARG A 43 2.26 10.66 2.75
CA ARG A 43 2.60 11.49 3.92
C ARG A 43 2.29 12.98 3.69
N ASP A 44 2.26 13.45 2.45
CA ASP A 44 1.89 14.85 2.15
C ASP A 44 0.37 15.10 2.15
N LEU A 45 -0.45 14.05 2.25
CA LEU A 45 -1.90 14.19 2.34
C LEU A 45 -2.33 14.87 3.65
N SER A 46 -3.44 15.61 3.57
CA SER A 46 -4.17 16.08 4.74
C SER A 46 -4.66 14.90 5.59
N GLU A 47 -4.99 15.14 6.85
CA GLU A 47 -5.51 14.10 7.74
C GLU A 47 -6.79 13.43 7.18
N GLU A 48 -7.65 14.20 6.51
CA GLU A 48 -8.82 13.67 5.80
C GLU A 48 -8.42 12.81 4.59
N GLY A 49 -7.46 13.27 3.79
CA GLY A 49 -6.95 12.50 2.65
C GLY A 49 -6.25 11.20 3.06
N ARG A 50 -5.52 11.22 4.18
CA ARG A 50 -4.92 10.01 4.76
C ARG A 50 -5.99 9.01 5.21
N ARG A 51 -7.07 9.47 5.86
CA ARG A 51 -8.20 8.61 6.22
C ARG A 51 -8.89 8.00 5.00
N GLU A 52 -9.09 8.79 3.95
CA GLU A 52 -9.68 8.30 2.70
C GLU A 52 -8.78 7.25 2.05
N ALA A 53 -7.48 7.53 1.91
CA ALA A 53 -6.50 6.59 1.36
C ALA A 53 -6.47 5.27 2.16
N THR A 54 -6.40 5.34 3.49
CA THR A 54 -6.46 4.17 4.36
C THR A 54 -7.75 3.37 4.15
N SER A 55 -8.91 4.04 4.10
CA SER A 55 -10.19 3.35 3.86
C SER A 55 -10.21 2.62 2.52
N LEU A 56 -9.66 3.23 1.46
CA LEU A 56 -9.58 2.62 0.13
C LEU A 56 -8.62 1.43 0.09
N ILE A 57 -7.51 1.49 0.82
CA ILE A 57 -6.56 0.37 0.95
C ILE A 57 -7.21 -0.79 1.71
N LEU A 58 -7.91 -0.51 2.81
CA LEU A 58 -8.60 -1.55 3.60
C LEU A 58 -9.75 -2.21 2.81
N GLU A 59 -10.47 -1.46 1.97
CA GLU A 59 -11.45 -2.04 1.03
C GLU A 59 -10.76 -3.04 0.07
N CYS A 60 -9.50 -2.81 -0.31
CA CYS A 60 -8.76 -3.77 -1.13
C CYS A 60 -8.44 -5.06 -0.35
N ALA A 61 -8.14 -4.98 0.94
CA ALA A 61 -7.92 -6.16 1.78
C ALA A 61 -9.21 -6.99 1.97
N GLU A 62 -10.36 -6.35 2.12
CA GLU A 62 -11.66 -7.03 2.22
C GLU A 62 -12.01 -7.85 0.97
N LEU A 63 -11.60 -7.36 -0.20
CA LEU A 63 -11.84 -7.99 -1.50
C LEU A 63 -10.75 -9.00 -1.90
N GLU A 64 -9.66 -9.11 -1.12
CA GLU A 64 -8.54 -10.01 -1.43
C GLU A 64 -8.81 -11.43 -0.91
N GLU A 65 -8.71 -12.40 -1.83
CA GLU A 65 -8.97 -13.81 -1.56
C GLU A 65 -7.71 -14.52 -1.05
N ASN A 66 -6.52 -14.08 -1.50
CA ASN A 66 -5.26 -14.64 -1.05
C ASN A 66 -4.92 -14.12 0.37
N PRO A 67 -4.79 -15.02 1.38
CA PRO A 67 -4.58 -14.60 2.77
C PRO A 67 -3.26 -13.88 3.01
N GLU A 68 -2.20 -14.24 2.28
CA GLU A 68 -0.87 -13.63 2.38
C GLU A 68 -0.87 -12.22 1.79
N ARG A 69 -1.44 -12.06 0.59
CA ARG A 69 -1.67 -10.74 -0.02
C ARG A 69 -2.53 -9.86 0.88
N ARG A 70 -3.61 -10.42 1.45
CA ARG A 70 -4.47 -9.67 2.36
C ARG A 70 -3.71 -9.18 3.60
N ALA A 71 -2.82 -9.99 4.17
CA ALA A 71 -2.00 -9.59 5.32
C ALA A 71 -1.09 -8.41 4.95
N ALA A 72 -0.37 -8.49 3.82
CA ALA A 72 0.46 -7.40 3.32
C ALA A 72 -0.34 -6.11 3.12
N ILE A 73 -1.56 -6.18 2.56
CA ILE A 73 -2.44 -4.99 2.38
C ILE A 73 -2.84 -4.38 3.73
N LEU A 74 -3.09 -5.19 4.76
CA LEU A 74 -3.50 -4.70 6.09
C LEU A 74 -2.37 -3.97 6.81
N GLU A 75 -1.13 -4.41 6.63
CA GLU A 75 0.05 -3.78 7.21
C GLU A 75 0.49 -2.52 6.45
N PHE A 76 0.14 -2.45 5.16
CA PHE A 76 0.58 -1.40 4.26
C PHE A 76 0.33 0.04 4.75
N PRO A 77 -0.87 0.42 5.25
CA PRO A 77 -1.11 1.77 5.76
C PRO A 77 -0.14 2.21 6.87
N GLN A 78 0.28 1.28 7.76
CA GLN A 78 1.29 1.59 8.77
C GLN A 78 2.67 1.77 8.11
N ALA A 79 3.04 0.86 7.21
CA ALA A 79 4.35 0.87 6.55
C ALA A 79 4.65 2.16 5.78
N ILE A 80 3.62 2.81 5.21
CA ILE A 80 3.77 4.09 4.50
C ILE A 80 3.49 5.33 5.36
N GLY A 81 3.23 5.16 6.66
CA GLY A 81 3.00 6.26 7.60
C GLY A 81 1.64 6.95 7.43
N LEU A 82 0.63 6.25 6.92
CA LEU A 82 -0.76 6.73 6.92
C LEU A 82 -1.40 6.61 8.31
N LEU A 83 -0.98 5.61 9.08
CA LEU A 83 -1.33 5.43 10.48
C LEU A 83 -0.21 6.03 11.36
N GLY A 84 -0.59 6.62 12.49
CA GLY A 84 0.39 7.10 13.46
C GLY A 84 1.10 5.95 14.16
N ASP A 85 2.26 6.23 14.75
CA ASP A 85 2.85 5.36 15.76
C ASP A 85 2.12 5.63 17.08
N ASP A 86 1.23 4.73 17.49
CA ASP A 86 0.61 4.78 18.83
C ASP A 86 1.64 4.54 19.95
#